data_AF-A0A1S8S2W1-F1
#
_entry.id   AF-A0A1S8S2W1-F1
#
_cell.length_a   1.000
_cell.length_b   1.000
_cell.length_c   1.000
_cell.angle_alpha   90.00
_cell.angle_beta   90.00
_cell.angle_gamma   90.00
#
_symmetry.space_group_name_H-M   'P 1'
#
loop_
_entity.id
_entity.type
_entity.pdbx_description
1 polymer ?
#
loop_
_entity_poly.entity_id
_entity_poly.type
_entity_poly.pdbx_seq_one_letter_code
_entity_poly.pdbx_strand_id
1 'polypeptide(L)'
;MNHYFEDNLKVFKLEGKLHKKIILYYANYKNHIKVRHPEMTMNKIEEILNEPDYVYKQSRNSTIFYYEKNILDETYRVVIETYKRHVKHVITAYNVTAEEGFTVKHVYCVYDKDTFIDYEDIKKGYENDMNYFYELFNIAE
;
A
#
# COMPACT_ATOMS: atom_id res chain seq x y z
N MET A 1 -4.48 -21.21 -4.08
CA MET A 1 -5.35 -20.03 -3.92
C MET A 1 -6.72 -20.51 -3.42
N ASN A 2 -7.11 -20.14 -2.21
CA ASN A 2 -8.38 -20.60 -1.62
C ASN A 2 -9.51 -19.63 -2.01
N HIS A 3 -10.64 -20.17 -2.48
CA HIS A 3 -11.84 -19.38 -2.78
C HIS A 3 -12.85 -19.53 -1.66
N TYR A 4 -13.50 -18.42 -1.31
CA TYR A 4 -14.57 -18.40 -0.32
C TYR A 4 -15.80 -17.69 -0.91
N PHE A 5 -16.94 -17.86 -0.26
CA PHE A 5 -18.15 -17.12 -0.58
C PHE A 5 -18.45 -16.16 0.58
N GLU A 6 -18.55 -14.87 0.30
CA GLU A 6 -19.09 -13.86 1.23
C GLU A 6 -20.37 -13.32 0.57
N ASP A 7 -21.51 -13.40 1.26
CA ASP A 7 -22.82 -12.98 0.74
C ASP A 7 -23.18 -13.55 -0.65
N ASN A 8 -22.90 -14.83 -0.89
CA ASN A 8 -23.05 -15.55 -2.17
C ASN A 8 -22.13 -15.06 -3.31
N LEU A 9 -21.19 -14.16 -3.05
CA LEU A 9 -20.21 -13.69 -4.02
C LEU A 9 -18.89 -14.45 -3.85
N LYS A 10 -18.36 -14.97 -4.97
CA LYS A 10 -17.05 -15.61 -5.00
C LYS A 10 -15.96 -14.58 -4.70
N VAL A 11 -15.19 -14.81 -3.64
CA VAL A 11 -14.08 -13.96 -3.20
C VAL A 11 -12.77 -14.74 -3.16
N PHE A 12 -11.68 -14.05 -3.50
CA PHE A 12 -10.32 -14.49 -3.27
C PHE A 12 -9.83 -13.90 -1.94
N LYS A 13 -9.27 -14.75 -1.07
CA LYS A 13 -8.61 -14.30 0.15
C LYS A 13 -7.12 -14.20 -0.13
N LEU A 14 -6.58 -13.00 0.03
CA LEU A 14 -5.20 -12.65 -0.21
C LEU A 14 -4.55 -12.19 1.10
N GLU A 15 -3.24 -12.31 1.16
CA GLU A 15 -2.41 -11.70 2.19
C GLU A 15 -1.51 -10.66 1.52
N GLY A 16 -1.08 -9.67 2.30
CA GLY A 16 -0.05 -8.74 1.89
C GLY A 16 0.88 -8.40 3.03
N LYS A 17 1.99 -7.71 2.70
CA LYS A 17 3.09 -7.39 3.61
C LYS A 17 2.63 -6.81 4.94
N LEU A 18 1.81 -5.76 4.88
CA LEU A 18 1.25 -5.08 6.07
C LEU A 18 -0.14 -5.59 6.50
N HIS A 19 -0.85 -6.33 5.66
CA HIS A 19 -2.26 -6.67 5.88
C HIS A 19 -2.54 -8.16 5.64
N LYS A 20 -2.90 -8.89 6.70
CA LYS A 20 -3.13 -10.35 6.67
C LYS A 20 -4.50 -10.78 6.14
N LYS A 21 -5.44 -9.85 5.97
CA LYS A 21 -6.80 -10.15 5.52
C LYS A 21 -7.19 -9.18 4.43
N ILE A 22 -6.90 -9.55 3.18
CA ILE A 22 -7.29 -8.79 1.99
C ILE A 22 -8.28 -9.65 1.21
N ILE A 23 -9.39 -9.06 0.77
CA ILE A 23 -10.38 -9.72 -0.08
C ILE A 23 -10.37 -9.11 -1.48
N LEU A 24 -10.55 -9.95 -2.50
CA LEU A 24 -10.80 -9.51 -3.87
C LEU A 24 -12.03 -10.24 -4.40
N TYR A 25 -13.09 -9.49 -4.70
CA TYR A 25 -14.28 -10.05 -5.32
C TYR A 25 -13.98 -10.52 -6.73
N TYR A 26 -14.40 -11.74 -7.07
CA TYR A 26 -14.23 -12.30 -8.42
C TYR A 26 -14.85 -11.41 -9.49
N ALA A 27 -16.02 -10.83 -9.20
CA ALA A 27 -16.68 -9.87 -10.09
C ALA A 27 -15.81 -8.63 -10.34
N ASN A 28 -15.17 -8.08 -9.30
CA ASN A 28 -14.27 -6.94 -9.45
C ASN A 28 -13.05 -7.31 -10.31
N TYR A 29 -12.43 -8.46 -10.04
CA TYR A 29 -11.30 -8.94 -10.85
C TYR A 29 -11.70 -9.13 -12.32
N LYS A 30 -12.81 -9.83 -12.58
CA LYS A 30 -13.21 -10.22 -13.95
C LYS A 30 -13.73 -9.03 -14.76
N ASN A 31 -14.52 -8.15 -14.15
CA ASN A 31 -15.29 -7.13 -14.88
C ASN A 31 -14.61 -5.75 -14.89
N HIS A 32 -13.69 -5.49 -13.96
CA HIS A 32 -12.99 -4.21 -13.86
C HIS A 32 -11.50 -4.38 -14.13
N ILE A 33 -10.78 -5.07 -13.23
CA ILE A 33 -9.31 -5.16 -13.30
C ILE A 33 -8.88 -5.81 -14.61
N LYS A 34 -9.37 -7.02 -14.91
CA LYS A 34 -8.95 -7.77 -16.10
C LYS A 34 -9.38 -7.13 -17.42
N VAL A 35 -10.46 -6.34 -17.41
CA VAL A 35 -10.96 -5.66 -18.62
C VAL A 35 -10.14 -4.41 -18.92
N ARG A 36 -9.83 -3.60 -17.89
CA ARG A 36 -9.11 -2.33 -18.05
C ARG A 36 -7.58 -2.48 -18.01
N HIS A 37 -7.12 -3.49 -17.29
CA HIS A 37 -5.73 -3.78 -17.01
C HIS A 37 -5.45 -5.27 -17.28
N PRO A 38 -5.53 -5.72 -18.54
CA PRO A 38 -5.33 -7.12 -18.92
C PRO A 38 -3.95 -7.67 -18.50
N GLU A 39 -2.95 -6.79 -18.34
CA GLU A 39 -1.62 -7.09 -17.82
C GLU A 39 -1.61 -7.51 -16.34
N MET A 40 -2.67 -7.17 -15.58
CA MET A 40 -2.82 -7.48 -14.16
C MET A 40 -3.41 -8.88 -13.95
N THR A 41 -2.53 -9.86 -13.90
CA THR A 41 -2.88 -11.23 -13.52
C THR A 41 -3.08 -11.35 -12.02
N MET A 42 -3.81 -12.39 -11.58
CA MET A 42 -3.98 -12.66 -10.15
C MET A 42 -2.63 -12.91 -9.45
N ASN A 43 -1.72 -13.61 -10.11
CA ASN A 43 -0.38 -13.87 -9.58
C ASN A 43 0.40 -12.56 -9.36
N LYS A 44 0.33 -11.61 -10.31
CA LYS A 44 0.94 -10.28 -10.13
C LYS A 44 0.32 -9.54 -8.94
N ILE A 45 -1.00 -9.59 -8.78
CA ILE A 45 -1.68 -8.95 -7.63
C ILE A 45 -1.18 -9.56 -6.31
N GLU A 46 -1.10 -10.90 -6.23
CA GLU A 46 -0.57 -11.60 -5.06
C GLU A 46 0.89 -11.24 -4.77
N GLU A 47 1.73 -11.20 -5.80
CA GLU A 47 3.15 -10.84 -5.69
C GLU A 47 3.34 -9.42 -5.18
N ILE A 48 2.62 -8.44 -5.76
CA ILE A 48 2.69 -7.03 -5.35
C ILE A 48 2.21 -6.86 -3.91
N LEU A 49 1.17 -7.59 -3.50
CA LEU A 49 0.68 -7.51 -2.12
C LEU A 49 1.66 -8.12 -1.12
N ASN A 50 2.25 -9.28 -1.44
CA ASN A 50 3.15 -10.01 -0.54
C ASN A 50 4.52 -9.36 -0.42
N GLU A 51 5.08 -8.91 -1.54
CA GLU A 51 6.43 -8.38 -1.68
C GLU A 51 6.42 -7.04 -2.42
N PRO A 52 5.75 -6.01 -1.88
CA PRO A 52 5.82 -4.67 -2.45
C PRO A 52 7.24 -4.11 -2.32
N ASP A 53 7.59 -3.19 -3.21
CA ASP A 53 8.72 -2.28 -2.99
C ASP A 53 8.28 -1.09 -2.13
N TYR A 54 7.06 -0.60 -2.34
CA TYR A 54 6.49 0.50 -1.54
C TYR A 54 5.07 0.19 -1.10
N VAL A 55 4.72 0.65 0.10
CA VAL A 55 3.33 0.81 0.52
C VAL A 55 3.16 2.21 1.08
N TYR A 56 2.20 2.96 0.56
CA TYR A 56 1.93 4.32 1.02
C TYR A 56 0.43 4.63 1.04
N LYS A 57 0.09 5.77 1.62
CA LYS A 57 -1.28 6.29 1.70
C LYS A 57 -1.36 7.64 1.00
N GLN A 58 -2.57 8.05 0.60
CA GLN A 58 -2.77 9.41 0.08
C GLN A 58 -2.63 10.47 1.18
N SER A 59 -3.02 10.12 2.40
CA SER A 59 -2.94 10.97 3.59
C SER A 59 -2.88 10.11 4.85
N ARG A 60 -2.48 10.72 5.98
CA ARG A 60 -2.40 10.05 7.29
C ARG A 60 -3.69 9.32 7.67
N ASN A 61 -4.85 9.91 7.36
CA ASN A 61 -6.17 9.40 7.73
C ASN A 61 -6.87 8.58 6.63
N SER A 62 -6.24 8.42 5.45
CA SER A 62 -6.86 7.65 4.36
C SER A 62 -7.12 6.20 4.75
N THR A 63 -8.22 5.64 4.26
CA THR A 63 -8.55 4.21 4.35
C THR A 63 -7.88 3.40 3.23
N ILE A 64 -7.31 4.09 2.23
CA ILE A 64 -6.72 3.56 1.02
C ILE A 64 -5.21 3.40 1.19
N PHE A 65 -4.71 2.26 0.73
CA PHE A 65 -3.30 1.92 0.66
C PHE A 65 -2.95 1.58 -0.77
N TYR A 66 -1.80 2.07 -1.20
CA TYR A 66 -1.21 1.82 -2.51
C TYR A 66 -0.01 0.91 -2.30
N TYR A 67 -0.11 -0.31 -2.81
CA TYR A 67 0.99 -1.27 -2.86
C TYR A 67 1.63 -1.16 -4.24
N GLU A 68 2.93 -0.91 -4.29
CA GLU A 68 3.66 -0.82 -5.53
C GLU A 68 4.80 -1.81 -5.58
N LYS A 69 5.03 -2.34 -6.78
CA LYS A 69 6.20 -3.15 -7.09
C LYS A 69 6.71 -2.79 -8.47
N ASN A 70 8.01 -2.64 -8.59
CA ASN A 70 8.71 -2.54 -9.86
C ASN A 70 8.97 -3.97 -10.35
N ILE A 71 8.45 -4.28 -11.52
CA ILE A 71 8.66 -5.58 -12.18
C ILE A 71 9.29 -5.25 -13.53
N LEU A 72 10.59 -5.55 -13.66
CA LEU A 72 11.43 -5.07 -14.76
C LEU A 72 11.44 -3.54 -14.80
N ASP A 73 11.14 -2.93 -15.94
CA ASP A 73 11.14 -1.48 -16.16
C ASP A 73 9.75 -0.84 -15.95
N GLU A 74 8.79 -1.58 -15.39
CA GLU A 74 7.42 -1.12 -15.19
C GLU A 74 7.04 -1.12 -13.71
N THR A 75 6.37 -0.06 -13.26
CA THR A 75 5.78 0.00 -11.92
C THR A 75 4.33 -0.46 -11.96
N TYR A 76 4.00 -1.42 -11.11
CA TYR A 76 2.64 -1.92 -10.96
C TYR A 76 2.09 -1.56 -9.59
N ARG A 77 0.80 -1.27 -9.55
CA ARG A 77 0.11 -0.87 -8.33
C ARG A 77 -1.12 -1.71 -8.05
N VAL A 78 -1.28 -2.10 -6.79
CA VAL A 78 -2.51 -2.65 -6.24
C VAL A 78 -3.05 -1.67 -5.20
N VAL A 79 -4.30 -1.26 -5.39
CA VAL A 79 -4.99 -0.33 -4.49
C VAL A 79 -5.95 -1.12 -3.61
N ILE A 80 -5.76 -1.02 -2.30
CA ILE A 80 -6.64 -1.64 -1.32
C ILE A 80 -7.26 -0.60 -0.40
N GLU A 81 -8.47 -0.87 0.06
CA GLU A 81 -9.17 -0.02 1.03
C GLU A 81 -9.69 -0.81 2.22
N THR A 82 -9.73 -0.14 3.37
CA THR A 82 -10.39 -0.65 4.57
C THR A 82 -11.89 -0.83 4.35
N TYR A 83 -12.34 -2.09 4.30
CA TYR A 83 -13.75 -2.44 4.20
C TYR A 83 -14.40 -2.62 5.58
N LYS A 84 -13.77 -3.43 6.44
CA LYS A 84 -14.16 -3.66 7.83
C LYS A 84 -12.91 -3.54 8.71
N ARG A 85 -13.10 -3.48 10.04
CA ARG A 85 -11.98 -3.47 10.98
C ARG A 85 -11.06 -4.67 10.70
N HIS A 86 -9.78 -4.39 10.45
CA HIS A 86 -8.75 -5.39 10.06
C HIS A 86 -8.98 -6.15 8.74
N VAL A 87 -9.97 -5.79 7.92
CA VAL A 87 -10.22 -6.39 6.60
C VAL A 87 -10.05 -5.32 5.53
N LYS A 88 -9.17 -5.58 4.58
CA LYS A 88 -8.99 -4.75 3.38
C LYS A 88 -9.64 -5.42 2.19
N HIS A 89 -10.03 -4.64 1.20
CA HIS A 89 -10.47 -5.15 -0.08
C HIS A 89 -9.70 -4.50 -1.22
N VAL A 90 -9.42 -5.26 -2.27
CA VAL A 90 -8.78 -4.74 -3.48
C VAL A 90 -9.83 -3.95 -4.28
N ILE A 91 -9.58 -2.66 -4.48
CA ILE A 91 -10.41 -1.77 -5.31
C ILE A 91 -10.03 -1.93 -6.78
N THR A 92 -8.73 -1.79 -7.07
CA THR A 92 -8.20 -1.84 -8.44
C THR A 92 -6.73 -2.25 -8.44
N ALA A 93 -6.21 -2.60 -9.61
CA ALA A 93 -4.81 -2.85 -9.84
C ALA A 93 -4.45 -2.47 -11.28
N TYR A 94 -3.29 -1.84 -11.51
CA TYR A 94 -2.93 -1.27 -12.81
C TYR A 94 -1.41 -1.04 -12.94
N ASN A 95 -0.92 -0.94 -14.18
CA ASN A 95 0.40 -0.40 -14.49
C ASN A 95 0.42 1.14 -14.34
N VAL A 96 1.39 1.68 -13.61
CA VAL A 96 1.60 3.10 -13.38
C VAL A 96 2.41 3.68 -14.54
N THR A 97 1.73 4.25 -15.53
CA THR A 97 2.36 4.81 -16.74
C THR A 97 2.75 6.29 -16.60
N ALA A 98 2.22 6.99 -15.61
CA ALA A 98 2.57 8.38 -15.33
C ALA A 98 3.65 8.44 -14.24
N GLU A 99 4.68 9.27 -14.44
CA GLU A 99 5.61 9.65 -13.39
C GLU A 99 4.83 10.39 -12.29
N GLU A 100 4.35 9.64 -11.29
CA GLU A 100 3.87 10.27 -10.07
C GLU A 100 5.07 10.94 -9.39
N GLY A 101 4.97 12.26 -9.22
CA GLY A 101 5.99 13.03 -8.52
C GLY A 101 6.36 12.34 -7.21
N PHE A 102 7.67 12.16 -7.02
CA PHE A 102 8.30 11.52 -5.86
C PHE A 102 7.68 11.95 -4.51
N THR A 103 7.12 13.15 -4.43
CA THR A 103 6.62 13.80 -3.22
C THR A 103 5.51 13.05 -2.48
N VAL A 104 4.50 12.49 -3.15
CA VAL A 104 3.35 11.89 -2.42
C VAL A 104 3.71 10.53 -1.80
N LYS A 105 4.52 9.72 -2.52
CA LYS A 105 4.93 8.39 -2.08
C LYS A 105 5.71 8.42 -0.77
N HIS A 106 6.54 9.47 -0.58
CA HIS A 106 7.45 9.56 0.56
C HIS A 106 6.79 10.15 1.82
N VAL A 107 5.88 11.11 1.68
CA VAL A 107 5.29 11.82 2.85
C VAL A 107 4.42 10.90 3.71
N TYR A 108 3.71 9.96 3.10
CA TYR A 108 2.87 8.99 3.82
C TYR A 108 3.24 7.55 3.46
N CYS A 109 4.54 7.31 3.24
CA CYS A 109 5.09 5.98 3.11
C CYS A 109 4.90 5.23 4.43
N VAL A 110 4.38 4.01 4.35
CA VAL A 110 4.24 3.09 5.49
C VAL A 110 5.15 1.87 5.37
N TYR A 111 5.71 1.63 4.19
CA TYR A 111 6.70 0.61 3.92
C TYR A 111 7.52 1.03 2.69
N ASP A 112 8.82 0.97 2.82
CA ASP A 112 9.78 1.08 1.73
C ASP A 112 10.76 -0.08 1.89
N LYS A 113 10.93 -0.90 0.85
CA LYS A 113 11.79 -2.07 0.86
C LYS A 113 13.26 -1.74 1.12
N ASP A 114 13.74 -0.59 0.65
CA ASP A 114 15.14 -0.17 0.73
C ASP A 114 15.43 0.58 2.04
N THR A 115 14.43 1.30 2.58
CA THR A 115 14.56 2.09 3.81
C THR A 115 13.74 1.57 4.99
N PHE A 116 13.36 0.29 5.04
CA PHE A 116 12.71 -0.36 6.20
C PHE A 116 13.66 -0.48 7.42
N ILE A 117 14.23 0.65 7.85
CA ILE A 117 14.81 0.91 9.15
C ILE A 117 13.61 1.19 10.06
N ASP A 118 13.54 0.46 11.17
CA ASP A 118 12.42 0.44 12.11
C ASP A 118 11.86 1.84 12.40
N TYR A 119 10.53 1.92 12.49
CA TYR A 119 9.75 3.12 12.82
C TYR A 119 10.23 3.86 14.09
N GLU A 120 11.07 3.23 14.92
CA GLU A 120 11.74 3.83 16.08
C GLU A 120 12.82 4.87 15.72
N ASP A 121 13.54 4.70 14.61
CA ASP A 121 14.64 5.61 14.24
C ASP A 121 14.14 6.92 13.63
N ILE A 122 12.99 6.89 12.96
CA ILE A 122 12.29 8.10 12.50
C ILE A 122 11.85 8.95 13.70
N LYS A 123 11.37 8.31 14.78
CA LYS A 123 10.98 9.01 16.01
C LYS A 123 12.18 9.67 16.69
N LYS A 124 13.34 9.01 16.71
CA LYS A 124 14.62 9.60 17.16
C LYS A 124 15.04 10.81 16.32
N GLY A 125 14.86 10.75 15.00
CA GLY A 125 15.12 11.88 14.11
C GLY A 125 14.26 13.11 14.45
N TYR A 126 12.95 12.91 14.63
CA TYR A 126 12.04 13.99 15.02
C TYR A 126 12.28 14.52 16.44
N GLU A 127 12.66 13.67 17.41
CA GLU A 127 13.03 14.10 18.76
C GLU A 127 14.34 14.91 18.76
N ASN A 128 15.33 14.52 17.94
CA ASN A 128 16.55 15.30 17.76
C ASN A 128 16.30 16.64 17.08
N ASP A 129 15.44 16.69 16.05
CA ASP A 129 15.07 17.95 15.40
C ASP A 129 14.34 18.87 16.38
N MET A 130 13.39 18.36 17.18
CA MET A 130 12.69 19.17 18.19
C MET A 130 13.65 19.71 19.26
N ASN A 131 14.61 18.91 19.74
CA ASN A 131 15.64 19.38 20.68
C ASN A 131 16.51 20.48 20.07
N TYR A 132 16.90 20.34 18.79
CA TYR A 132 17.62 21.37 18.05
C TYR A 132 16.79 22.66 17.91
N PHE A 133 15.47 22.55 17.67
CA PHE A 133 14.56 23.69 17.65
C PHE A 133 14.45 24.36 19.04
N TYR A 134 14.35 23.60 20.13
CA TYR A 134 14.28 24.17 21.49
C TYR A 134 15.56 24.92 21.89
N GLU A 135 16.73 24.39 21.53
CA GLU A 135 18.02 25.07 21.70
C GLU A 135 18.11 26.36 20.86
N LEU A 136 17.62 26.34 19.61
CA LEU A 136 17.69 27.50 18.71
C LEU A 136 16.82 28.67 19.17
N PHE A 137 15.68 28.40 19.79
CA PHE A 137 14.70 29.41 20.20
C PHE A 137 14.80 29.81 21.68
N ASN A 138 15.76 29.24 22.44
CA ASN A 138 15.98 29.54 23.85
C ASN A 138 14.71 29.41 24.71
N ILE A 139 13.79 28.52 24.31
CA ILE A 139 12.59 28.22 25.09
C ILE A 139 12.99 27.11 26.06
N ALA A 140 13.57 27.50 27.19
CA ALA A 140 13.63 26.63 28.35
C ALA A 140 12.18 26.42 28.83
N GLU A 141 11.80 25.18 29.14
CA GLU A 141 10.65 24.93 30.02
C GLU A 141 10.82 25.66 31.35
#